data_AF-A0A3D4UKT2-F1
#
_entry.id   AF-A0A3D4UKT2-F1
#
_cell.length_a   1.000
_cell.length_b   1.000
_cell.length_c   1.000
_cell.angle_alpha   90.00
_cell.angle_beta   90.00
_cell.angle_gamma   90.00
#
_symmetry.space_group_name_H-M   'P 1'
#
loop_
_entity.id
_entity.type
_entity.pdbx_description
1 polymer ?
#
loop_
_entity_poly.entity_id
_entity_poly.type
_entity_poly.pdbx_seq_one_letter_code
_entity_poly.pdbx_strand_id
1 'polypeptide(L)'
;MGSNGPNSIDRARQPHSFPLELPLFRFTKHDWLTLRDAFEGIHIFGGLGSGKTSGSGQTIAHSFLRSGFGGLVLTAKPGETETWKRYAAETGREIILIGPDHDRRFNFIDYELRRPGRGTGIASNLVSLFEEV
;
A
#
# COMPACT_ATOMS: atom_id res chain seq x y z
N MET A 1 -4.22 -38.60 16.10
CA MET A 1 -3.05 -37.82 15.63
C MET A 1 -3.57 -36.87 14.57
N GLY A 2 -3.74 -35.60 14.92
CA GLY A 2 -4.46 -34.62 14.10
C GLY A 2 -4.84 -33.42 14.94
N SER A 3 -3.84 -32.66 15.39
CA SER A 3 -4.05 -31.37 16.05
C SER A 3 -4.49 -30.36 15.00
N ASN A 4 -5.78 -30.01 14.99
CA ASN A 4 -6.26 -28.77 14.39
C ASN A 4 -5.69 -27.61 15.21
N GLY A 5 -4.46 -27.19 14.87
CA GLY A 5 -3.91 -25.93 15.35
C GLY A 5 -4.75 -24.78 14.78
N PRO A 6 -5.00 -23.71 15.56
CA PRO A 6 -5.75 -22.57 15.07
C PRO A 6 -5.03 -21.98 13.84
N ASN A 7 -5.80 -21.81 12.76
CA ASN A 7 -5.42 -21.17 11.51
C ASN A 7 -4.62 -19.87 11.79
N SER A 8 -3.42 -19.76 11.21
CA SER A 8 -2.48 -18.63 11.42
C SER A 8 -3.04 -17.26 11.01
N ILE A 9 -4.14 -17.23 10.26
CA ILE A 9 -4.84 -16.01 9.85
C ILE A 9 -5.67 -15.36 10.96
N ASP A 10 -5.93 -16.04 12.09
CA ASP A 10 -6.85 -15.58 13.13
C ASP A 10 -6.16 -14.79 14.26
N ARG A 11 -4.82 -14.71 14.27
CA ARG A 11 -4.03 -14.16 15.39
C ARG A 11 -3.77 -12.65 15.38
N ALA A 12 -4.25 -11.86 14.42
CA ALA A 12 -3.80 -10.46 14.29
C ALA A 12 -4.85 -9.42 13.85
N ARG A 13 -6.11 -9.56 14.24
CA ARG A 13 -7.05 -8.41 14.24
C ARG A 13 -7.18 -7.82 15.64
N GLN A 14 -6.03 -7.53 16.28
CA GLN A 14 -6.03 -6.53 17.34
C GLN A 14 -6.49 -5.21 16.69
N PRO A 15 -7.49 -4.49 17.23
CA PRO A 15 -7.89 -3.21 16.67
C PRO A 15 -6.72 -2.24 16.83
N HIS A 16 -5.95 -2.04 15.75
CA HIS A 16 -4.98 -0.98 15.69
C HIS A 16 -5.76 0.34 15.74
N SER A 17 -5.69 1.02 16.89
CA SER A 17 -6.19 2.39 16.99
C SER A 17 -5.18 3.29 16.29
N PHE A 18 -5.63 3.99 15.25
CA PHE A 18 -4.84 4.95 14.50
C PHE A 18 -5.36 6.36 14.80
N PRO A 19 -4.95 6.97 15.93
CA PRO A 19 -5.41 8.31 16.28
C PRO A 19 -4.88 9.32 15.26
N LEU A 20 -5.70 10.31 14.92
CA LEU A 20 -5.34 11.32 13.92
C LEU A 20 -4.09 12.13 14.31
N GLU A 21 -3.83 12.26 15.61
CA GLU A 21 -2.65 12.95 16.16
C GLU A 21 -1.40 12.05 16.26
N LEU A 22 -1.45 10.83 15.71
CA LEU A 22 -0.29 9.92 15.66
C LEU A 22 0.87 10.61 14.93
N PRO A 23 2.02 10.87 15.58
CA PRO A 23 3.18 11.46 14.92
C PRO A 23 3.85 10.44 14.01
N LEU A 24 4.05 10.80 12.73
CA LEU A 24 4.67 9.93 11.73
C LEU A 24 6.17 10.23 11.59
N PHE A 25 6.54 11.47 11.28
CA PHE A 25 7.93 11.93 11.26
C PHE A 25 8.02 13.45 11.42
N ARG A 26 9.21 13.95 11.76
CA ARG A 26 9.48 15.39 11.93
C ARG A 26 10.10 16.00 10.68
N PHE A 27 9.59 17.16 10.28
CA PHE A 27 10.28 18.05 9.33
C PHE A 27 11.33 18.91 10.03
N THR A 28 10.98 19.41 11.23
CA THR A 28 11.85 20.27 12.04
C THR A 28 11.80 19.84 13.51
N LYS A 29 12.44 20.59 14.42
CA LYS A 29 12.36 20.33 15.86
C LYS A 29 10.93 20.46 16.41
N HIS A 30 10.08 21.23 15.76
CA HIS A 30 8.74 21.57 16.23
C HIS A 30 7.62 21.05 15.31
N ASP A 31 7.92 20.77 14.04
CA ASP A 31 6.92 20.41 13.05
C ASP A 31 6.89 18.91 12.80
N TRP A 32 5.78 18.27 13.19
CA TRP A 32 5.47 16.88 12.88
C TRP A 32 4.53 16.81 11.68
N LEU A 33 4.73 15.79 10.85
CA LEU A 33 3.67 15.26 10.03
C LEU A 33 2.90 14.23 10.86
N THR A 34 1.60 14.44 11.02
CA THR A 34 0.68 13.55 11.74
C THR A 34 -0.11 12.67 10.77
N LEU A 35 -0.85 11.69 11.30
CA LEU A 35 -1.76 10.88 10.49
C LEU A 35 -2.90 11.73 9.89
N ARG A 36 -3.36 12.77 10.59
CA ARG A 36 -4.32 13.74 10.05
C ARG A 36 -3.82 14.35 8.74
N ASP A 37 -2.58 14.85 8.76
CA ASP A 37 -1.97 15.48 7.58
C ASP A 37 -1.78 14.46 6.45
N ALA A 38 -1.43 13.21 6.79
CA ALA A 38 -1.27 12.15 5.79
C ALA A 38 -2.58 11.84 5.05
N PHE A 39 -3.75 12.02 5.68
CA PHE A 39 -5.05 11.87 5.02
C PHE A 39 -5.40 13.00 4.05
N GLU A 40 -4.70 14.13 4.11
CA GLU A 40 -4.85 15.23 3.14
C GLU A 40 -4.04 14.97 1.85
N GLY A 41 -3.23 13.90 1.84
CA GLY A 41 -2.38 13.52 0.71
C GLY A 41 -1.01 14.20 0.76
N ILE A 42 0.02 13.49 0.32
CA ILE A 42 1.40 14.00 0.28
C ILE A 42 1.88 14.02 -1.17
N HIS A 43 2.31 15.20 -1.64
CA HIS A 43 2.88 15.39 -2.97
C HIS A 43 4.35 15.81 -2.86
N ILE A 44 5.23 15.14 -3.62
CA ILE A 44 6.68 15.39 -3.60
C ILE A 44 7.13 15.93 -4.97
N PHE A 45 7.56 17.19 -5.00
CA PHE A 45 8.15 17.82 -6.19
C PHE A 45 9.67 17.62 -6.26
N GLY A 46 10.24 17.69 -7.47
CA GLY A 46 11.69 17.76 -7.69
C GLY A 46 12.16 17.11 -9.00
N GLY A 47 13.33 17.54 -9.48
CA GLY A 47 13.97 17.00 -10.70
C GLY A 47 14.60 15.61 -10.53
N LEU A 48 15.12 15.03 -11.60
CA LEU A 48 15.92 13.80 -11.51
C LEU A 48 17.13 14.03 -10.58
N GLY A 49 17.44 13.06 -9.73
CA GLY A 49 18.56 13.17 -8.78
C GLY A 49 18.32 14.07 -7.57
N SER A 50 17.15 14.71 -7.43
CA SER A 50 16.84 15.61 -6.30
C SER A 50 16.55 14.90 -4.97
N GLY A 51 16.79 13.60 -4.88
CA GLY A 51 16.59 12.81 -3.66
C GLY A 51 15.13 12.48 -3.29
N LYS A 52 14.17 12.59 -4.22
CA LYS A 52 12.76 12.24 -3.91
C LYS A 52 12.59 10.81 -3.39
N THR A 53 13.29 9.85 -3.99
CA THR A 53 13.19 8.44 -3.61
C THR A 53 13.99 8.14 -2.34
N SER A 54 15.26 8.56 -2.28
CA SER A 54 16.17 8.27 -1.16
C SER A 54 15.96 9.16 0.07
N GLY A 55 15.30 10.31 -0.07
CA GLY A 55 15.02 11.27 1.00
C GLY A 55 13.58 11.15 1.49
N SER A 56 12.68 11.95 0.91
CA SER A 56 11.29 12.05 1.35
C SER A 56 10.53 10.73 1.19
N GLY A 57 10.64 10.07 0.05
CA GLY A 57 10.00 8.78 -0.23
C GLY A 57 10.38 7.70 0.77
N GLN A 58 11.69 7.53 1.01
CA GLN A 58 12.18 6.59 2.03
C GLN A 58 11.66 6.93 3.43
N THR A 59 11.73 8.20 3.84
CA THR A 59 11.30 8.65 5.18
C THR A 59 9.82 8.36 5.41
N ILE A 60 8.96 8.71 4.45
CA ILE A 60 7.51 8.47 4.52
C ILE A 60 7.22 6.97 4.54
N ALA A 61 7.83 6.20 3.64
CA ALA A 61 7.62 4.75 3.55
C ALA A 61 7.96 4.06 4.87
N HIS A 62 9.12 4.33 5.46
CA HIS A 62 9.50 3.75 6.75
C HIS A 62 8.55 4.16 7.88
N SER A 63 8.14 5.42 7.92
CA SER A 63 7.22 5.90 8.94
C SER A 63 5.88 5.16 8.88
N PHE A 64 5.31 5.00 7.68
CA PHE A 64 4.04 4.30 7.49
C PHE A 64 4.16 2.82 7.84
N LEU A 65 5.21 2.14 7.34
CA LEU A 65 5.43 0.72 7.60
C LEU A 65 5.66 0.44 9.10
N ARG A 66 6.47 1.26 9.79
CA ARG A 66 6.70 1.14 11.25
C ARG A 66 5.45 1.43 12.07
N SER A 67 4.57 2.30 11.57
CA SER A 67 3.27 2.59 12.19
C SER A 67 2.25 1.47 11.98
N GLY A 68 2.63 0.39 11.29
CA GLY A 68 1.77 -0.78 11.06
C GLY A 68 0.80 -0.60 9.88
N PHE A 69 0.95 0.45 9.08
CA PHE A 69 0.10 0.67 7.92
C PHE A 69 0.38 -0.35 6.82
N GLY A 70 -0.66 -0.72 6.09
CA GLY A 70 -0.55 -1.37 4.79
C GLY A 70 -0.76 -0.36 3.66
N GLY A 71 -0.50 -0.76 2.42
CA GLY A 71 -0.74 0.11 1.27
C GLY A 71 -0.49 -0.57 -0.08
N LEU A 72 -0.94 0.09 -1.13
CA LEU A 72 -0.63 -0.26 -2.51
C LEU A 72 0.53 0.61 -3.00
N VAL A 73 1.58 -0.03 -3.50
CA VAL A 73 2.74 0.65 -4.09
C VAL A 73 2.77 0.32 -5.58
N LEU A 74 2.70 1.35 -6.42
CA LEU A 74 2.83 1.21 -7.86
C LEU A 74 4.30 1.40 -8.25
N THR A 75 4.94 0.32 -8.66
CA THR A 75 6.35 0.33 -9.09
C THR A 75 6.41 0.45 -10.62
N ALA A 76 6.90 1.58 -11.12
CA ALA A 76 7.02 1.86 -12.56
C ALA A 76 8.48 1.88 -13.04
N LYS A 77 9.45 2.01 -12.14
CA LYS A 77 10.88 2.03 -12.49
C LYS A 77 11.58 0.74 -12.07
N PRO A 78 12.59 0.31 -12.84
CA PRO A 78 13.45 -0.80 -12.42
C PRO A 78 14.03 -0.58 -11.03
N GLY A 79 14.02 -1.61 -10.19
CA GLY A 79 14.60 -1.60 -8.84
C GLY A 79 13.71 -1.03 -7.72
N GLU A 80 12.55 -0.46 -8.03
CA GLU A 80 11.60 0.01 -7.01
C GLU A 80 11.08 -1.16 -6.16
N THR A 81 10.76 -2.30 -6.77
CA THR A 81 10.33 -3.51 -6.06
C THR A 81 11.35 -3.98 -5.03
N GLU A 82 12.63 -4.04 -5.39
CA GLU A 82 13.70 -4.45 -4.46
C GLU A 82 13.90 -3.43 -3.33
N THR A 83 13.71 -2.14 -3.63
CA THR A 83 13.73 -1.08 -2.63
C THR A 83 12.62 -1.28 -1.60
N TRP A 84 11.40 -1.59 -2.04
CA TRP A 84 10.29 -1.85 -1.13
C TRP A 84 10.43 -3.15 -0.35
N LYS A 85 10.96 -4.22 -0.95
CA LYS A 85 11.36 -5.45 -0.23
C LYS A 85 12.30 -5.15 0.92
N ARG A 86 13.32 -4.32 0.68
CA ARG A 86 14.24 -3.87 1.72
C ARG A 86 13.51 -3.08 2.82
N TYR A 87 12.70 -2.09 2.48
CA TYR A 87 11.96 -1.31 3.48
C TYR A 87 11.03 -2.18 4.33
N ALA A 88 10.34 -3.14 3.72
CA ALA A 88 9.49 -4.09 4.44
C ALA A 88 10.30 -4.97 5.40
N ALA A 89 11.42 -5.53 4.95
CA ALA A 89 12.33 -6.29 5.81
C ALA A 89 12.87 -5.45 6.99
N GLU A 90 13.30 -4.21 6.74
CA GLU A 90 13.80 -3.27 7.74
C GLU A 90 12.74 -2.81 8.76
N THR A 91 11.47 -3.06 8.48
CA THR A 91 10.33 -2.65 9.33
C THR A 91 9.49 -3.82 9.83
N GLY A 92 9.92 -5.07 9.57
CA GLY A 92 9.21 -6.27 9.98
C GLY A 92 7.85 -6.44 9.32
N ARG A 93 7.72 -6.00 8.06
CA ARG A 93 6.49 -6.08 7.26
C ARG A 93 6.66 -7.07 6.11
N GLU A 94 5.55 -7.60 5.65
CA GLU A 94 5.49 -8.50 4.50
C GLU A 94 5.01 -7.76 3.25
N ILE A 95 5.41 -8.24 2.07
CA ILE A 95 4.99 -7.71 0.77
C ILE A 95 4.30 -8.80 -0.04
N ILE A 96 3.22 -8.39 -0.71
CA ILE A 96 2.55 -9.18 -1.75
C ILE A 96 2.91 -8.55 -3.09
N LEU A 97 3.56 -9.33 -3.96
CA LEU A 97 3.90 -8.90 -5.31
C LEU A 97 2.77 -9.28 -6.27
N ILE A 98 2.22 -8.28 -6.97
CA ILE A 98 1.18 -8.46 -7.98
C ILE A 98 1.74 -8.01 -9.33
N GLY A 99 1.72 -8.89 -10.33
CA GLY A 99 2.23 -8.56 -11.66
C GLY A 99 2.21 -9.74 -12.63
N PRO A 100 2.45 -9.49 -13.93
CA PRO A 100 2.44 -10.52 -14.96
C PRO A 100 3.53 -11.59 -14.79
N ASP A 101 4.59 -11.29 -14.05
CA ASP A 101 5.71 -12.22 -13.77
C ASP A 101 5.69 -12.75 -12.32
N HIS A 102 4.57 -12.60 -11.61
CA HIS A 102 4.41 -13.01 -10.22
C HIS A 102 3.24 -13.99 -10.03
N ASP A 103 3.28 -14.72 -8.92
CA ASP A 103 2.27 -15.72 -8.57
C ASP A 103 0.89 -15.11 -8.37
N ARG A 104 0.83 -13.86 -7.86
CA ARG A 104 -0.42 -13.13 -7.68
C ARG A 104 -0.66 -12.22 -8.87
N ARG A 105 -1.87 -12.31 -9.41
CA ARG A 105 -2.38 -11.48 -10.51
C ARG A 105 -3.77 -11.01 -10.13
N PHE A 106 -4.19 -9.88 -10.71
CA PHE A 106 -5.53 -9.36 -10.52
C PHE A 106 -6.27 -9.32 -11.85
N ASN A 107 -7.33 -10.11 -11.98
CA ASN A 107 -8.24 -10.07 -13.12
C ASN A 107 -9.41 -9.14 -12.75
N PHE A 108 -9.31 -7.89 -13.16
CA PHE A 108 -10.33 -6.87 -12.86
C PHE A 108 -11.68 -7.20 -13.51
N ILE A 109 -11.69 -7.83 -14.70
CA ILE A 109 -12.94 -8.23 -15.38
C ILE A 109 -13.67 -9.26 -14.52
N ASP A 110 -12.96 -10.30 -14.10
CA ASP A 110 -13.53 -11.35 -13.26
C ASP A 110 -14.01 -10.81 -11.91
N TYR A 111 -13.25 -9.90 -11.30
CA TYR A 111 -13.63 -9.21 -10.08
C TYR A 111 -14.93 -8.40 -10.26
N GLU A 112 -15.04 -7.60 -11.32
CA GLU A 112 -16.21 -6.77 -11.61
C GLU A 112 -17.46 -7.60 -11.96
N LEU A 113 -17.28 -8.76 -12.60
CA LEU A 113 -18.36 -9.71 -12.88
C LEU A 113 -18.90 -10.38 -11.61
N ARG A 114 -18.06 -10.59 -10.60
CA ARG A 114 -18.41 -11.34 -9.38
C ARG A 114 -18.69 -10.48 -8.16
N ARG A 115 -18.35 -9.18 -8.18
CA ARG A 115 -18.51 -8.30 -7.01
C ARG A 115 -19.99 -8.18 -6.62
N PRO A 116 -20.40 -8.34 -5.36
CA PRO A 116 -21.79 -8.13 -4.96
C PRO A 116 -22.17 -6.64 -5.02
N GLY A 117 -23.33 -6.31 -5.57
CA GLY A 117 -23.83 -4.92 -5.60
C GLY A 117 -24.77 -4.60 -6.76
N ARG A 118 -25.28 -3.36 -6.79
CA ARG A 118 -26.09 -2.85 -7.90
C ARG A 118 -25.15 -2.41 -9.02
N GLY A 119 -25.31 -2.96 -10.23
CA GLY A 119 -24.42 -2.68 -11.37
C GLY A 119 -23.36 -3.75 -11.69
N THR A 120 -23.36 -4.87 -10.96
CA THR A 120 -22.49 -6.02 -11.21
C THR A 120 -22.83 -6.71 -12.54
N GLY A 121 -21.83 -7.14 -13.31
CA GLY A 121 -22.04 -7.97 -14.49
C GLY A 121 -22.70 -7.27 -15.68
N ILE A 122 -22.95 -5.96 -15.59
CA ILE A 122 -23.51 -5.19 -16.70
C ILE A 122 -22.41 -4.96 -17.73
N ALA A 123 -22.54 -5.56 -18.91
CA ALA A 123 -21.57 -5.47 -20.00
C ALA A 123 -21.20 -4.01 -20.35
N SER A 124 -22.12 -3.06 -20.20
CA SER A 124 -21.84 -1.64 -20.43
C SER A 124 -20.78 -1.08 -19.48
N ASN A 125 -20.73 -1.50 -18.20
CA ASN A 125 -19.68 -1.08 -17.26
C ASN A 125 -18.31 -1.63 -17.65
N LEU A 126 -18.27 -2.82 -18.26
CA LEU A 126 -17.03 -3.40 -18.79
C LEU A 126 -16.58 -2.69 -20.07
N VAL A 127 -17.52 -2.36 -20.97
CA VAL A 127 -17.22 -1.60 -22.20
C VAL A 127 -16.72 -0.20 -21.88
N SER A 128 -17.35 0.53 -20.95
CA SER A 128 -16.87 1.85 -20.53
C SER A 128 -15.44 1.81 -19.97
N LEU A 129 -15.03 0.70 -19.35
CA LEU A 129 -13.66 0.49 -18.85
C LEU A 129 -12.62 0.38 -19.98
N PHE A 130 -13.04 0.01 -21.20
CA PHE A 130 -12.19 0.01 -22.40
C PHE A 130 -12.25 1.33 -23.18
N GLU A 131 -13.30 2.14 -22.98
CA GLU A 131 -13.47 3.44 -23.65
C GLU A 131 -12.69 4.57 -22.96
N GLU A 132 -12.32 4.43 -21.69
CA GLU A 132 -11.55 5.42 -20.92
C GLU A 132 -10.02 5.26 -21.00
N VAL A 133 -9.51 4.42 -21.92
CA VAL A 133 -8.06 4.22 -22.16
C VAL A 133 -7.57 5.05 -23.35
#